data_AF-A0A952VNP1-F1
#
_entry.id   AF-A0A952VNP1-F1
#
_cell.length_a   1.000
_cell.length_b   1.000
_cell.length_c   1.000
_cell.angle_alpha   90.00
_cell.angle_beta   90.00
_cell.angle_gamma   90.00
#
_symmetry.space_group_name_H-M   'P 1'
#
loop_
_entity.id
_entity.type
_entity.pdbx_description
1 polymer ?
#
loop_
_entity_poly.entity_id
_entity_poly.type
_entity_poly.pdbx_seq_one_letter_code
_entity_poly.pdbx_strand_id
1 'polypeptide(L)'
;MEDWQQVLAKSIVKPKDLAKRFGLDEQEVEAIVGPYPMRITPTVLETIRSKDDAIWKQVVPDAAELDDIAADDDPLEEDLMSPVPHLVHRYPDRVLLMVTNQCPIYCRFCTRKRLVGKPGFLKKGELDRAIQYLREHN
;
A
#
# COMPACT_ATOMS: atom_id res chain seq x y z
N MET A 1 -18.34 -8.50 -15.08
CA MET A 1 -17.45 -7.78 -14.16
C MET A 1 -18.27 -7.48 -12.92
N GLU A 2 -17.85 -8.03 -11.78
CA GLU A 2 -18.56 -7.84 -10.50
C GLU A 2 -18.52 -6.38 -10.05
N ASP A 3 -19.47 -5.95 -9.23
CA ASP A 3 -19.64 -4.54 -8.86
C ASP A 3 -18.37 -3.93 -8.23
N TRP A 4 -17.69 -4.67 -7.36
CA TRP A 4 -16.46 -4.19 -6.73
C TRP A 4 -15.31 -3.99 -7.73
N GLN A 5 -15.25 -4.78 -8.80
CA GLN A 5 -14.25 -4.64 -9.86
C GLN A 5 -14.50 -3.35 -10.65
N GLN A 6 -15.78 -3.01 -10.87
CA GLN A 6 -16.17 -1.76 -11.53
C GLN A 6 -15.84 -0.55 -10.66
N VAL A 7 -16.07 -0.64 -9.34
CA VAL A 7 -15.67 0.41 -8.37
C VAL A 7 -14.16 0.59 -8.40
N LEU A 8 -13.40 -0.50 -8.37
CA LEU A 8 -11.93 -0.44 -8.39
C LEU A 8 -11.40 0.18 -9.69
N ALA A 9 -11.98 -0.16 -10.84
CA ALA A 9 -11.61 0.40 -12.14
C ALA A 9 -11.83 1.91 -12.26
N LYS A 10 -12.75 2.48 -11.46
CA LYS A 10 -13.07 3.92 -11.41
C LYS A 10 -12.25 4.69 -10.38
N SER A 11 -11.25 4.06 -9.74
CA SER A 11 -10.43 4.71 -8.72
C SER A 11 -9.58 5.85 -9.28
N ILE A 12 -9.39 6.91 -8.48
CA ILE A 12 -8.36 7.91 -8.75
C ILE A 12 -7.01 7.28 -8.43
N VAL A 13 -6.15 7.16 -9.45
CA VAL A 13 -4.80 6.59 -9.32
C VAL A 13 -3.68 7.57 -9.67
N LYS A 14 -4.01 8.65 -10.40
CA LYS A 14 -3.02 9.66 -10.82
C LYS A 14 -3.11 10.89 -9.93
N PRO A 15 -1.97 11.44 -9.45
CA PRO A 15 -1.91 12.69 -8.68
C PRO A 15 -2.73 13.83 -9.29
N LYS A 16 -2.55 14.07 -10.59
CA LYS A 16 -3.34 14.98 -11.42
C LYS A 16 -4.86 14.90 -11.20
N ASP A 17 -5.42 13.70 -11.22
CA ASP A 17 -6.86 13.50 -11.16
C ASP A 17 -7.37 13.81 -9.74
N LEU A 18 -6.56 13.54 -8.72
CA LEU A 18 -6.82 13.92 -7.33
C LEU A 18 -6.76 15.45 -7.15
N ALA A 19 -5.70 16.07 -7.67
CA ALA A 19 -5.50 17.51 -7.60
C ALA A 19 -6.68 18.25 -8.25
N LYS A 20 -7.11 17.82 -9.43
CA LYS A 20 -8.30 18.36 -10.11
C LYS A 20 -9.58 18.18 -9.28
N ARG A 21 -9.76 17.02 -8.62
CA ARG A 21 -10.97 16.72 -7.85
C ARG A 21 -11.15 17.62 -6.62
N PHE A 22 -10.04 18.00 -5.97
CA PHE A 22 -10.05 18.77 -4.73
C PHE A 22 -9.52 20.20 -4.87
N GLY A 23 -9.10 20.62 -6.07
CA GLY A 23 -8.53 21.95 -6.31
C GLY A 23 -7.16 22.14 -5.64
N LEU A 24 -6.31 21.10 -5.67
CA LEU A 24 -4.95 21.12 -5.12
C LEU A 24 -3.94 21.46 -6.22
N ASP A 25 -2.72 21.79 -5.83
CA ASP A 25 -1.61 21.95 -6.76
C ASP A 25 -1.13 20.57 -7.26
N GLU A 26 -1.13 20.38 -8.59
CA GLU A 26 -0.74 19.10 -9.20
C GLU A 26 0.72 18.75 -8.95
N GLN A 27 1.62 19.74 -8.99
CA GLN A 27 3.06 19.51 -8.81
C GLN A 27 3.37 19.15 -7.36
N GLU A 28 2.71 19.79 -6.40
CA GLU A 28 2.81 19.48 -4.98
C GLU A 28 2.35 18.04 -4.71
N VAL A 29 1.17 17.65 -5.20
CA VAL A 29 0.65 16.29 -5.01
C VAL A 29 1.55 15.26 -5.68
N GLU A 30 2.08 15.54 -6.88
CA GLU A 30 3.04 14.67 -7.56
C GLU A 30 4.33 14.49 -6.76
N ALA A 31 4.88 15.59 -6.22
CA ALA A 31 6.10 15.55 -5.41
C ALA A 31 5.90 14.72 -4.14
N ILE A 32 4.77 14.87 -3.44
CA ILE A 32 4.47 14.11 -2.22
C ILE A 32 4.20 12.62 -2.52
N VAL A 33 3.50 12.32 -3.61
CA VAL A 33 3.25 10.92 -4.01
C VAL A 33 4.55 10.23 -4.39
N GLY A 34 5.41 10.91 -5.15
CA GLY A 34 6.73 10.43 -5.53
C GLY A 34 6.68 9.04 -6.20
N PRO A 35 7.52 8.08 -5.80
CA PRO A 35 7.56 6.74 -6.39
C PRO A 35 6.46 5.79 -5.86
N TYR A 36 5.66 6.23 -4.89
CA TYR A 36 4.72 5.36 -4.20
C TYR A 36 3.37 5.29 -4.92
N PRO A 37 2.67 4.15 -4.86
CA PRO A 37 1.38 4.03 -5.51
C PRO A 37 0.32 4.91 -4.80
N MET A 38 -0.62 5.40 -5.59
CA MET A 38 -1.81 6.09 -5.11
C MET A 38 -3.06 5.43 -5.69
N ARG A 39 -4.06 5.21 -4.85
CA ARG A 39 -5.38 4.74 -5.27
C ARG A 39 -6.41 5.13 -4.22
N ILE A 40 -7.47 5.80 -4.66
CA ILE A 40 -8.64 6.10 -3.85
C ILE A 40 -9.88 5.69 -4.64
N THR A 41 -10.68 4.77 -4.11
CA THR A 41 -11.91 4.31 -4.76
C THR A 41 -13.00 5.39 -4.69
N PRO A 42 -13.97 5.38 -5.62
CA PRO A 42 -15.13 6.28 -5.53
C PRO A 42 -15.85 6.19 -4.19
N THR A 43 -16.03 4.97 -3.66
CA THR A 43 -16.67 4.73 -2.37
C THR A 43 -15.96 5.45 -1.22
N VAL A 44 -14.62 5.46 -1.20
CA VAL A 44 -13.86 6.17 -0.16
C VAL A 44 -13.89 7.68 -0.39
N LEU A 45 -13.80 8.14 -1.65
CA LEU A 45 -13.90 9.55 -1.99
C LEU A 45 -15.23 10.18 -1.50
N GLU A 46 -16.34 9.46 -1.59
CA GLU A 46 -17.65 9.92 -1.13
C GLU A 46 -17.75 10.05 0.40
N THR A 47 -16.86 9.41 1.16
CA THR A 47 -16.85 9.50 2.63
C THR A 47 -16.04 10.70 3.16
N ILE A 48 -15.27 11.37 2.31
CA ILE A 48 -14.53 12.59 2.65
C ILE A 48 -15.53 13.75 2.76
N ARG A 49 -15.65 14.30 3.96
CA ARG A 49 -16.55 15.40 4.31
C ARG A 49 -15.90 16.76 4.16
N SER A 50 -14.61 16.88 4.49
CA SER A 50 -13.85 18.13 4.39
C SER A 50 -12.36 17.88 4.28
N LYS A 51 -11.61 18.90 3.86
CA LYS A 51 -10.13 18.89 3.98
C LYS A 51 -9.74 18.58 5.43
N ASP A 52 -8.69 17.78 5.60
CA ASP A 52 -8.08 17.38 6.88
C ASP A 52 -8.97 16.54 7.83
N ASP A 53 -10.11 16.03 7.34
CA ASP A 53 -10.89 15.06 8.09
C ASP A 53 -10.17 13.70 8.23
N ALA A 54 -10.76 12.80 9.03
CA ALA A 54 -10.15 11.52 9.35
C ALA A 54 -9.94 10.62 8.13
N ILE A 55 -10.79 10.68 7.09
CA ILE A 55 -10.58 9.90 5.87
C ILE A 55 -9.59 10.60 4.96
N TRP A 56 -9.70 11.93 4.81
CA TRP A 56 -8.75 12.75 4.05
C TRP A 56 -7.31 12.42 4.42
N LYS A 57 -6.98 12.48 5.71
CA LYS A 57 -5.63 12.21 6.24
C LYS A 57 -5.13 10.80 5.97
N GLN A 58 -6.02 9.85 5.69
CA GLN A 58 -5.64 8.46 5.42
C GLN A 58 -5.30 8.23 3.95
N VAL A 59 -5.86 9.00 3.02
CA VAL A 59 -5.78 8.68 1.57
C VAL A 59 -5.31 9.84 0.69
N VAL A 60 -5.41 11.09 1.13
CA VAL A 60 -4.91 12.26 0.41
C VAL A 60 -3.48 12.57 0.85
N PRO A 61 -2.52 12.73 -0.10
CA PRO A 61 -1.13 13.03 0.24
C PRO A 61 -0.96 14.32 1.03
N ASP A 62 -0.02 14.32 1.98
CA ASP A 62 0.30 15.48 2.84
C ASP A 62 1.80 15.81 2.78
N ALA A 63 2.15 17.09 2.82
CA ALA A 63 3.54 17.55 2.76
C ALA A 63 4.41 16.98 3.88
N ALA A 64 3.83 16.68 5.05
CA ALA A 64 4.53 16.05 6.17
C ALA A 64 5.10 14.67 5.83
N GLU A 65 4.63 14.00 4.78
CA GLU A 65 5.21 12.74 4.31
C GLU A 65 6.63 12.91 3.75
N LEU A 66 7.03 14.13 3.38
CA LEU A 66 8.38 14.44 2.91
C LEU A 66 9.37 14.71 4.04
N ASP A 67 8.88 14.88 5.28
CA ASP A 67 9.69 15.18 6.46
C ASP A 67 10.32 13.91 7.10
N ASP A 68 10.14 12.74 6.48
CA ASP A 68 10.66 11.45 6.97
C ASP A 68 12.11 11.20 6.50
N ILE A 69 13.05 11.96 7.08
CA ILE A 69 14.45 12.02 6.61
C ILE A 69 15.32 10.90 7.22
N ALA A 70 14.80 10.11 8.17
CA ALA A 70 15.61 9.18 8.96
C ALA A 70 15.04 7.77 9.17
N ALA A 71 13.80 7.47 8.77
CA ALA A 71 13.26 6.12 8.92
C ALA A 71 13.84 5.16 7.86
N ASP A 72 14.08 3.91 8.28
CA ASP A 72 14.38 2.82 7.35
C ASP A 72 13.11 2.48 6.53
N ASP A 73 13.29 2.03 5.29
CA ASP A 73 12.20 1.52 4.44
C ASP A 73 11.55 0.25 5.05
N ASP A 74 12.33 -0.55 5.80
CA ASP A 74 11.86 -1.74 6.52
C ASP A 74 12.12 -1.63 8.04
N PRO A 75 11.41 -0.72 8.75
CA PRO A 75 11.65 -0.49 10.17
C PRO A 75 11.23 -1.68 11.05
N LEU A 76 10.54 -2.66 10.44
CA LEU A 76 10.13 -3.89 11.09
C LEU A 76 11.01 -5.08 10.68
N GLU A 77 12.10 -4.87 9.93
CA GLU A 77 13.04 -5.93 9.53
C GLU A 77 12.34 -7.20 8.97
N GLU A 78 11.23 -7.00 8.27
CA GLU A 78 10.43 -8.08 7.70
C GLU A 78 11.24 -8.91 6.70
N ASP A 79 12.11 -8.25 5.94
CA ASP A 79 12.95 -8.90 4.94
C ASP A 79 14.06 -9.73 5.61
N LEU A 80 14.61 -9.28 6.75
CA LEU A 80 15.61 -10.02 7.54
C LEU A 80 15.02 -11.28 8.19
N MET A 81 13.75 -11.20 8.61
CA MET A 81 13.01 -12.30 9.25
C MET A 81 12.26 -13.20 8.25
N SER A 82 12.68 -13.17 6.98
CA SER A 82 12.03 -13.89 5.87
C SER A 82 12.83 -15.14 5.48
N PRO A 83 12.53 -16.33 6.04
CA PRO A 83 13.22 -17.57 5.66
C PRO A 83 12.99 -17.98 4.20
N VAL A 84 11.86 -17.57 3.63
CA VAL A 84 11.51 -17.74 2.21
C VAL A 84 10.72 -16.51 1.75
N PRO A 85 10.77 -16.13 0.45
CA PRO A 85 10.06 -14.97 -0.05
C PRO A 85 8.58 -14.94 0.39
N HIS A 86 8.11 -13.76 0.77
CA HIS A 86 6.74 -13.46 1.22
C HIS A 86 6.29 -14.06 2.55
N LEU A 87 7.16 -14.77 3.28
CA LEU A 87 6.84 -15.35 4.58
C LEU A 87 7.77 -14.77 5.64
N VAL A 88 7.22 -13.99 6.56
CA VAL A 88 7.95 -13.47 7.72
C VAL A 88 7.70 -14.37 8.93
N HIS A 89 8.76 -14.93 9.51
CA HIS A 89 8.68 -15.77 10.70
C HIS A 89 9.47 -15.15 11.85
N ARG A 90 8.89 -14.11 12.45
CA ARG A 90 9.47 -13.38 13.59
C ARG A 90 9.25 -14.06 14.93
N TYR A 91 8.08 -14.66 15.11
CA TYR A 91 7.63 -15.19 16.40
C TYR A 91 7.67 -16.72 16.40
N PRO A 92 7.91 -17.38 17.54
CA PRO A 92 8.09 -18.83 17.58
C PRO A 92 6.90 -19.67 17.10
N ASP A 93 5.68 -19.13 17.19
CA ASP A 93 4.43 -19.88 17.04
C ASP A 93 3.51 -19.35 15.92
N ARG A 94 3.97 -18.37 15.13
CA ARG A 94 3.16 -17.74 14.08
C ARG A 94 3.99 -17.05 13.01
N VAL A 95 3.43 -17.02 11.81
CA VAL A 95 4.01 -16.38 10.64
C VAL A 95 3.09 -15.29 10.07
N LEU A 96 3.65 -14.41 9.26
CA LEU A 96 2.93 -13.57 8.31
C LEU A 96 3.20 -14.08 6.90
N LEU A 97 2.15 -14.41 6.15
CA LEU A 97 2.23 -14.78 4.73
C LEU A 97 1.63 -13.69 3.85
N MET A 98 2.44 -13.07 3.01
CA MET A 98 2.00 -12.02 2.07
C MET A 98 1.59 -12.63 0.73
N VAL A 99 0.28 -12.78 0.51
CA VAL A 99 -0.27 -13.35 -0.73
C VAL A 99 -0.51 -12.32 -1.83
N THR A 100 -0.56 -11.04 -1.47
CA THR A 100 -0.79 -9.93 -2.39
C THR A 100 -0.16 -8.65 -1.84
N ASN A 101 0.25 -7.76 -2.72
CA ASN A 101 0.65 -6.39 -2.40
C ASN A 101 -0.35 -5.36 -2.93
N GLN A 102 -1.48 -5.81 -3.48
CA GLN A 102 -2.51 -4.94 -4.06
C GLN A 102 -3.54 -4.58 -2.99
N CYS A 103 -3.80 -3.29 -2.86
CA CYS A 103 -4.86 -2.78 -2.00
C CYS A 103 -5.91 -2.03 -2.84
N PRO A 104 -7.20 -2.07 -2.45
CA PRO A 104 -8.24 -1.25 -3.07
C PRO A 104 -7.99 0.24 -2.90
N ILE A 105 -7.39 0.65 -1.79
CA ILE A 105 -6.87 1.98 -1.53
C ILE A 105 -5.44 1.87 -1.00
N TYR A 106 -4.59 2.86 -1.27
CA TYR A 106 -3.25 2.93 -0.68
C TYR A 106 -3.23 3.99 0.41
N CYS A 107 -3.19 3.54 1.66
CA CYS A 107 -3.11 4.41 2.83
C CYS A 107 -1.80 5.20 2.85
N ARG A 108 -1.85 6.49 3.17
CA ARG A 108 -0.65 7.36 3.25
C ARG A 108 0.28 6.98 4.40
N PHE A 109 -0.23 6.30 5.42
CA PHE A 109 0.49 5.79 6.58
C PHE A 109 0.87 4.29 6.47
N CYS A 110 0.87 3.71 5.27
CA CYS A 110 1.14 2.29 5.10
C CYS A 110 2.57 1.92 5.54
N THR A 111 2.72 1.05 6.55
CA THR A 111 4.04 0.56 7.01
C THR A 111 4.77 -0.29 5.98
N ARG A 112 4.08 -0.71 4.90
CA ARG A 112 4.62 -1.49 3.78
C ARG A 112 4.61 -0.70 2.49
N LYS A 113 4.69 0.64 2.55
CA LYS A 113 4.71 1.53 1.37
C LYS A 113 5.78 1.12 0.35
N ARG A 114 6.92 0.56 0.82
CA ARG A 114 7.99 0.01 -0.03
C ARG A 114 7.58 -1.22 -0.87
N LEU A 115 6.55 -1.97 -0.47
CA LEU A 115 6.14 -3.23 -1.09
C LEU A 115 4.82 -3.12 -1.88
N VAL A 116 3.86 -2.37 -1.35
CA VAL A 116 2.49 -2.31 -1.89
C VAL A 116 2.45 -1.68 -3.28
N GLY A 117 1.52 -2.14 -4.12
CA GLY A 117 1.26 -1.58 -5.46
C GLY A 117 2.37 -1.71 -6.49
N LYS A 118 3.53 -2.26 -6.14
CA LYS A 118 4.63 -2.52 -7.07
C LYS A 118 4.35 -3.72 -7.98
N PRO A 119 4.76 -3.68 -9.27
CA PRO A 119 4.60 -4.81 -10.17
C PRO A 119 5.51 -5.98 -9.78
N GLY A 120 5.15 -7.20 -10.21
CA GLY A 120 6.02 -8.37 -10.07
C GLY A 120 6.19 -8.90 -8.65
N PHE A 121 5.21 -8.64 -7.76
CA PHE A 121 5.29 -9.02 -6.35
C PHE A 121 5.44 -10.53 -6.13
N LEU A 122 4.45 -11.33 -6.52
CA LEU A 122 4.46 -12.78 -6.31
C LEU A 122 4.86 -13.48 -7.61
N LYS A 123 6.05 -14.09 -7.63
CA LYS A 123 6.54 -14.88 -8.76
C LYS A 123 6.04 -16.31 -8.66
N LYS A 124 5.97 -16.98 -9.82
CA LYS A 124 5.56 -18.38 -9.91
C LYS A 124 6.41 -19.26 -8.99
N GLY A 125 5.76 -20.05 -8.14
CA GLY A 125 6.41 -20.99 -7.21
C GLY A 125 6.84 -20.39 -5.87
N GLU A 126 6.82 -19.07 -5.68
CA GLU A 126 7.20 -18.48 -4.38
C GLU A 126 6.17 -18.82 -3.28
N LEU A 127 4.88 -18.82 -3.62
CA LEU A 127 3.83 -19.24 -2.68
C LEU A 127 3.95 -20.72 -2.32
N ASP A 128 4.30 -21.58 -3.27
CA ASP A 128 4.51 -23.01 -3.02
C ASP A 128 5.67 -23.24 -2.05
N ARG A 129 6.76 -22.44 -2.16
CA ARG A 129 7.88 -22.47 -1.22
C ARG A 129 7.46 -22.04 0.19
N ALA A 130 6.64 -21.00 0.30
CA ALA A 130 6.09 -20.56 1.58
C ALA A 130 5.20 -21.63 2.22
N ILE A 131 4.33 -22.27 1.44
CA ILE A 131 3.49 -23.38 1.93
C ILE A 131 4.35 -24.58 2.36
N GLN A 132 5.41 -24.89 1.60
CA GLN A 132 6.33 -25.97 1.97
C GLN A 132 7.04 -25.69 3.30
N TYR A 133 7.54 -24.46 3.50
CA TYR A 133 8.14 -24.04 4.76
C TYR A 133 7.19 -24.27 5.95
N LEU A 134 5.91 -23.89 5.81
CA LEU A 134 4.90 -24.08 6.84
C LEU A 134 4.63 -25.56 7.17
N ARG A 135 4.68 -26.45 6.18
CA ARG A 135 4.51 -27.90 6.42
C ARG A 135 5.67 -28.50 7.19
N GLU A 136 6.87 -27.96 7.02
CA GLU A 136 8.10 -28.43 7.65
C GLU A 136 8.29 -27.88 9.08
N HIS A 137 7.60 -26.79 9.42
CA HIS A 137 7.75 -26.04 10.67
C HIS A 137 6.42 -25.92 11.43
N ASN A 138 5.76 -27.06 11.64
CA ASN A 138 4.55 -27.19 12.50
C ASN A 138 4.91 -27.33 13.98
#